data_AF-A0A3D2FQF0-F1
#
_entry.id   AF-A0A3D2FQF0-F1
#
_cell.length_a   1.000
_cell.length_b   1.000
_cell.length_c   1.000
_cell.angle_alpha   90.00
_cell.angle_beta   90.00
_cell.angle_gamma   90.00
#
_symmetry.space_group_name_H-M   'P 1'
#
loop_
_entity.id
_entity.type
_entity.pdbx_description
1 polymer ?
#
loop_
_entity_poly.entity_id
_entity_poly.type
_entity_poly.pdbx_seq_one_letter_code
_entity_poly.pdbx_strand_id
1 'polypeptide(L)' 'MSRNSLFFISIIVLILTVPWWFFEYSDTIILGLPDWAFYAVIMAILYSIVISYILGKFWKTKE' A
#
# COMPACT_ATOMS: atom_id res chain seq x y z
N MET A 1 17.62 9.92 -3.34
CA MET A 1 16.87 8.97 -4.19
C MET A 1 16.69 9.58 -5.55
N SER A 2 16.91 8.81 -6.63
CA SER A 2 16.56 9.26 -7.97
C SER A 2 15.04 9.26 -8.14
N ARG A 3 14.52 10.08 -9.07
CA ARG A 3 13.09 10.13 -9.39
C ARG A 3 12.54 8.76 -9.75
N ASN A 4 13.33 7.98 -10.50
CA ASN A 4 12.98 6.62 -10.90
C ASN A 4 12.85 5.71 -9.69
N SER A 5 13.77 5.77 -8.72
CA SER A 5 13.67 4.97 -7.49
C SER A 5 12.41 5.28 -6.68
N LEU A 6 11.98 6.55 -6.60
CA LEU A 6 10.73 6.90 -5.92
C LEU A 6 9.52 6.30 -6.64
N PHE A 7 9.50 6.37 -7.96
CA PHE A 7 8.43 5.80 -8.77
C PHE A 7 8.36 4.27 -8.63
N PHE A 8 9.52 3.59 -8.65
CA PHE A 8 9.60 2.15 -8.41
C PHE A 8 9.07 1.77 -7.03
N ILE A 9 9.42 2.52 -5.99
CA ILE A 9 8.93 2.26 -4.63
C ILE A 9 7.42 2.45 -4.55
N SER A 10 6.87 3.53 -5.12
CA SER A 10 5.42 3.72 -5.15
C SER A 10 4.71 2.57 -5.87
N ILE A 11 5.24 2.08 -6.99
CA ILE A 11 4.67 0.93 -7.71
C ILE A 11 4.77 -0.35 -6.89
N ILE A 12 5.92 -0.65 -6.29
CA ILE A 12 6.11 -1.87 -5.50
C ILE A 12 5.13 -1.88 -4.32
N VAL A 13 5.04 -0.77 -3.59
CA VAL A 13 4.12 -0.69 -2.43
C VAL A 13 2.68 -0.77 -2.91
N LEU A 14 2.32 -0.18 -4.05
CA LEU A 14 0.98 -0.32 -4.64
C LEU A 14 0.68 -1.78 -5.01
N ILE A 15 1.61 -2.50 -5.63
CA ILE A 15 1.45 -3.93 -5.96
C ILE A 15 1.22 -4.74 -4.69
N LEU A 16 1.92 -4.45 -3.59
CA LEU A 16 1.74 -5.15 -2.32
C LEU A 16 0.35 -4.94 -1.68
N THR A 17 -0.38 -3.87 -2.06
CA THR A 17 -1.75 -3.67 -1.57
C THR A 17 -2.74 -4.68 -2.12
N VAL A 18 -2.44 -5.31 -3.26
CA VAL A 18 -3.30 -6.32 -3.84
C VAL A 18 -3.13 -7.63 -3.06
N PRO A 19 -4.24 -8.27 -2.64
CA PRO A 19 -4.21 -9.52 -1.87
C PRO A 19 -3.89 -10.73 -2.77
N TRP A 20 -2.69 -10.79 -3.35
CA TRP A 20 -2.31 -11.80 -4.36
C TRP A 20 -2.47 -13.24 -3.89
N TRP A 21 -2.31 -13.51 -2.60
CA TRP A 21 -2.24 -14.88 -2.08
C TRP A 21 -3.57 -15.40 -1.54
N PHE A 22 -4.65 -14.62 -1.66
CA PHE A 22 -6.00 -15.01 -1.23
C PHE A 22 -6.77 -15.62 -2.41
N PHE A 23 -6.34 -16.80 -2.84
CA PHE A 23 -6.96 -17.53 -3.96
C PHE A 23 -8.16 -18.38 -3.55
N GLU A 24 -8.20 -18.81 -2.29
CA GLU A 24 -9.29 -19.60 -1.73
C GLU A 24 -10.14 -18.71 -0.82
N TYR A 25 -11.45 -18.92 -0.85
CA TYR A 25 -12.35 -18.30 0.12
C TYR A 25 -12.10 -18.92 1.48
N SER A 26 -11.43 -18.16 2.33
CA SER A 26 -11.20 -18.48 3.73
C SER A 26 -12.41 -18.00 4.54
N ASP A 27 -12.99 -18.88 5.37
CA ASP A 27 -14.02 -18.53 6.36
C ASP A 27 -13.43 -17.76 7.56
N THR A 28 -12.14 -17.42 7.51
CA THR A 28 -11.48 -16.66 8.56
C THR A 28 -11.98 -15.23 8.56
N ILE A 29 -12.71 -14.88 9.62
CA ILE A 29 -13.23 -13.53 9.85
C ILE A 29 -12.38 -12.85 10.92
N ILE A 30 -11.78 -11.72 10.56
CA ILE A 30 -10.98 -10.86 11.44
C ILE A 30 -11.71 -9.53 11.58
N LEU A 31 -12.12 -9.17 12.80
CA LEU A 31 -12.85 -7.92 13.09
C LEU A 31 -14.10 -7.71 12.22
N GLY A 32 -14.78 -8.80 11.84
CA GLY A 32 -15.99 -8.75 11.00
C GLY A 32 -15.72 -8.67 9.49
N LEU A 33 -14.45 -8.73 9.08
CA LEU A 33 -14.04 -8.76 7.68
C LEU A 33 -13.42 -10.12 7.33
N PRO A 34 -13.57 -10.62 6.10
CA PRO A 34 -12.72 -11.68 5.59
C PRO A 34 -11.24 -11.27 5.70
N ASP A 35 -10.37 -12.23 5.96
CA ASP A 35 -8.92 -12.04 6.07
C ASP A 35 -8.29 -11.25 4.91
N TRP A 36 -8.70 -11.49 3.66
CA TRP A 36 -8.22 -10.77 2.48
C TRP A 36 -8.62 -9.29 2.51
N ALA A 37 -9.83 -8.99 2.98
CA ALA A 37 -10.34 -7.63 3.07
C ALA A 37 -9.64 -6.88 4.21
N PHE A 38 -9.40 -7.56 5.33
CA PHE A 38 -8.61 -7.02 6.43
C PHE A 38 -7.18 -6.70 5.97
N TYR A 39 -6.52 -7.62 5.25
CA TYR A 39 -5.20 -7.38 4.66
C TYR A 39 -5.20 -6.15 3.73
N ALA A 40 -6.18 -6.04 2.83
CA ALA A 40 -6.27 -4.93 1.89
C ALA A 40 -6.39 -3.57 2.60
N VAL A 41 -7.19 -3.50 3.67
CA VAL A 41 -7.34 -2.27 4.48
C VAL A 41 -6.02 -1.89 5.15
N ILE A 42 -5.34 -2.85 5.79
CA ILE A 42 -4.05 -2.60 6.44
C ILE A 42 -3.01 -2.13 5.43
N MET A 43 -2.92 -2.78 4.27
CA MET A 43 -1.97 -2.38 3.23
C MET A 43 -2.31 -1.02 2.63
N ALA A 44 -3.58 -0.66 2.49
CA ALA A 44 -3.98 0.68 2.03
C ALA A 44 -3.51 1.76 3.01
N ILE A 45 -3.66 1.55 4.32
CA ILE A 45 -3.17 2.48 5.35
C ILE A 45 -1.64 2.64 5.23
N LEU A 46 -0.90 1.53 5.12
CA LEU A 46 0.55 1.56 4.97
C LEU A 46 0.96 2.30 3.69
N TYR A 47 0.28 2.05 2.57
CA TYR A 47 0.52 2.76 1.31
C TYR A 47 0.29 4.26 1.45
N SER A 48 -0.80 4.69 2.09
CA SER A 48 -1.06 6.11 2.33
C SER A 48 0.03 6.78 3.16
N ILE A 49 0.55 6.09 4.19
CA ILE A 49 1.68 6.60 5.00
C ILE A 49 2.93 6.75 4.14
N VAL A 50 3.27 5.74 3.35
CA VAL A 50 4.46 5.76 2.47
C VAL A 50 4.36 6.89 1.45
N ILE A 51 3.21 7.03 0.78
CA ILE A 51 3.00 8.08 -0.21
C ILE A 51 3.03 9.46 0.44
N SER A 52 2.40 9.64 1.61
CA SER A 52 2.44 10.90 2.36
C SER A 52 3.89 11.29 2.68
N TYR A 53 4.71 10.35 3.16
CA TYR A 53 6.12 10.58 3.43
C TYR A 53 6.92 10.93 2.16
N ILE A 54 6.69 10.21 1.06
CA ILE A 54 7.36 10.47 -0.22
C ILE A 54 7.00 11.88 -0.73
N LEU A 55 5.72 12.24 -0.70
CA LEU A 55 5.26 13.56 -1.12
C LEU A 55 5.84 14.64 -0.22
N GLY A 56 5.73 14.51 1.10
CA GLY A 56 6.25 15.51 2.04
C GLY A 56 7.76 15.74 1.92
N LYS A 57 8.53 14.70 1.59
CA LYS A 57 10.00 14.78 1.52
C LYS A 57 10.54 15.16 0.15
N PHE A 58 9.89 14.72 -0.93
CA PHE A 58 10.44 14.79 -2.28
C PHE A 58 9.63 15.65 -3.25
N TRP A 59 8.40 16.04 -2.89
CA TRP A 59 7.63 16.99 -3.67
C TRP A 59 8.19 18.39 -3.43
N LYS A 60 9.09 18.83 -4.32
CA LYS A 60 9.54 20.23 -4.34
C LYS A 60 8.39 21.09 -4.86
N THR A 61 7.61 21.67 -3.97
CA THR A 61 6.77 22.83 -4.31
C THR A 61 7.71 23.92 -4.82
N LYS A 62 7.45 24.44 -6.02
CA LYS A 62 8.11 25.66 -6.47
C LYS A 62 7.71 26.76 -5.49
N GLU A 63 8.67 27.31 -4.77
CA GLU A 63 8.55 28.71 -4.34
C GLU A 63 8.64 29.61 -5.58
#